data_AF-A0A4R2CG46-F1
#
_entry.id   AF-A0A4R2CG46-F1
#
_cell.length_a   1.000
_cell.length_b   1.000
_cell.length_c   1.000
_cell.angle_alpha   90.00
_cell.angle_beta   90.00
_cell.angle_gamma   90.00
#
_symmetry.space_group_name_H-M   'P 1'
#
loop_
_entity.id
_entity.type
_entity.pdbx_description
1 polymer ?
#
loop_
_entity_poly.entity_id
_entity_poly.type
_entity_poly.pdbx_seq_one_letter_code
_entity_poly.pdbx_strand_id
1 'polypeptide(L)' 'MTTTPSRRRNHLTVAEFCEELGIARSTFYDWRTKGTGPKCIKLPNNELRVRRDELERWLDSLEDAA' A
#
# COMPACT_ATOMS: atom_id res chain seq x y z
N MET A 1 -9.88 -12.94 28.32
CA MET A 1 -9.83 -11.93 27.23
C MET A 1 -8.44 -11.99 26.65
N THR A 2 -8.26 -12.72 25.55
CA THR A 2 -6.92 -12.92 24.96
C THR A 2 -7.06 -12.79 23.45
N THR A 3 -7.03 -11.54 22.97
CA THR A 3 -6.92 -11.26 21.54
C THR A 3 -5.45 -11.22 21.19
N THR A 4 -4.88 -12.38 20.87
CA THR A 4 -3.60 -12.48 20.17
C THR A 4 -3.76 -11.73 18.83
N PRO A 5 -3.00 -10.65 18.54
CA PRO A 5 -2.96 -10.15 17.18
C PRO A 5 -2.20 -11.20 16.36
N SER A 6 -2.95 -12.08 15.70
CA SER A 6 -2.48 -12.99 14.68
C SER A 6 -1.59 -12.20 13.72
N ARG A 7 -0.29 -12.53 13.75
CA ARG A 7 0.83 -11.94 13.02
C ARG A 7 0.34 -11.27 11.75
N ARG A 8 0.09 -9.95 11.87
CA ARG A 8 -0.57 -9.14 10.86
C ARG A 8 0.17 -9.38 9.55
N ARG A 9 -0.56 -9.70 8.48
CA ARG A 9 0.02 -9.69 7.14
C ARG A 9 0.49 -8.25 6.91
N ASN A 10 1.76 -7.99 7.14
CA ASN A 10 2.36 -6.64 7.11
C ASN A 10 2.37 -6.04 5.70
N HIS A 11 1.85 -6.77 4.72
CA HIS A 11 1.91 -6.47 3.31
C HIS A 11 0.48 -6.56 2.76
N LEU A 12 0.01 -5.48 2.16
CA LEU A 12 -1.23 -5.31 1.43
C LEU A 12 -0.98 -5.62 -0.04
N THR A 13 -1.93 -6.27 -0.70
CA THR A 13 -1.97 -6.34 -2.15
C THR A 13 -2.42 -5.00 -2.75
N VAL A 14 -2.23 -4.82 -4.06
CA VAL A 14 -2.78 -3.64 -4.77
C VAL A 14 -4.29 -3.56 -4.66
N ALA A 15 -4.98 -4.70 -4.60
CA ALA A 15 -6.42 -4.75 -4.39
C ALA A 15 -6.78 -4.21 -2.99
N GLU A 16 -6.16 -4.74 -1.93
CA GLU A 16 -6.39 -4.26 -0.55
C GLU A 16 -6.01 -2.78 -0.39
N PHE A 17 -4.94 -2.32 -1.03
CA PHE A 17 -4.54 -0.92 -1.06
C PHE A 17 -5.63 -0.02 -1.69
N CYS A 18 -6.15 -0.45 -2.84
CA CYS A 18 -7.24 0.25 -3.51
C CYS A 18 -8.52 0.27 -2.67
N GLU A 19 -8.85 -0.84 -2.02
CA GLU A 19 -10.04 -0.93 -1.16
C GLU A 19 -9.90 -0.06 0.08
N GLU A 20 -8.70 0.04 0.68
CA GLU A 20 -8.49 0.86 1.87
C GLU A 20 -8.62 2.36 1.57
N LEU A 21 -7.98 2.83 0.50
CA LEU A 21 -8.03 4.24 0.10
C LEU A 21 -9.30 4.59 -0.71
N GLY A 22 -10.11 3.60 -1.08
CA GLY A 22 -11.29 3.79 -1.92
C GLY A 22 -10.97 4.26 -3.35
N ILE A 23 -9.78 3.94 -3.86
CA ILE A 23 -9.32 4.37 -5.19
C ILE A 23 -9.40 3.24 -6.23
N ALA A 24 -9.46 3.61 -7.50
CA ALA A 24 -9.36 2.64 -8.58
C ALA A 24 -7.91 2.15 -8.77
N ARG A 25 -7.74 0.90 -9.22
CA ARG A 25 -6.42 0.33 -9.57
C ARG A 25 -5.68 1.19 -10.59
N SER A 26 -6.42 1.83 -11.50
CA SER A 26 -5.86 2.76 -12.49
C SER A 26 -5.16 3.95 -11.84
N THR A 27 -5.71 4.53 -10.77
CA THR A 27 -5.09 5.62 -9.99
C THR A 27 -3.79 5.14 -9.36
N PHE A 28 -3.76 3.92 -8.83
CA PHE A 28 -2.54 3.34 -8.28
C PHE A 28 -1.44 3.17 -9.34
N TYR A 29 -1.78 2.68 -10.54
CA TYR A 29 -0.82 2.58 -11.64
C TYR A 29 -0.37 3.95 -12.15
N ASP A 30 -1.25 4.95 -12.16
CA ASP A 30 -0.92 6.33 -12.50
C ASP A 30 0.11 6.92 -11.51
N TRP A 31 -0.09 6.73 -10.20
CA TRP A 31 0.89 7.12 -9.18
C TRP A 31 2.21 6.41 -9.34
N ARG A 32 2.19 5.13 -9.69
CA ARG A 32 3.43 4.39 -9.98
C ARG A 32 4.16 4.95 -11.19
N THR A 33 3.43 5.35 -12.23
CA THR A 33 3.99 5.96 -13.43
C THR A 33 4.57 7.34 -13.13
N LYS A 34 3.88 8.11 -12.29
CA LYS A 34 4.33 9.44 -11.82
C LYS A 34 5.43 9.37 -10.75
N GLY A 35 5.72 8.19 -10.21
CA GLY A 35 6.67 8.01 -9.11
C GLY A 35 6.16 8.56 -7.77
N THR A 36 4.87 8.86 -7.66
CA THR A 36 4.22 9.40 -6.46
C THR A 36 3.54 8.33 -5.63
N GLY A 37 3.71 7.05 -5.95
CA GLY A 37 3.11 5.94 -5.20
C GLY A 37 4.05 5.35 -4.14
N PRO A 38 3.51 4.57 -3.19
CA PRO A 38 4.30 3.91 -2.15
C PRO A 38 5.18 2.78 -2.72
N LYS A 39 6.21 2.38 -1.96
CA LYS A 39 7.12 1.32 -2.39
C LYS A 39 6.40 -0.01 -2.51
N CYS A 40 6.36 -0.51 -3.74
CA CYS A 40 5.77 -1.80 -4.08
C CYS A 40 6.87 -2.86 -4.21
N ILE A 41 6.71 -3.96 -3.49
CA ILE A 41 7.53 -5.16 -3.64
C ILE A 41 6.94 -5.99 -4.77
N LYS A 42 7.70 -6.14 -5.87
CA LYS A 42 7.33 -7.04 -6.97
C LYS A 42 7.80 -8.45 -6.62
N LEU A 43 6.86 -9.38 -6.47
CA LEU A 43 7.13 -10.80 -6.30
C LEU A 43 7.46 -11.45 -7.66
N PRO A 44 8.19 -12.59 -7.66
CA PRO A 44 8.45 -13.35 -8.89
C PRO A 44 7.16 -13.82 -9.60
N ASN A 45 6.04 -13.86 -8.87
CA ASN A 45 4.72 -14.24 -9.38
C ASN A 45 4.00 -13.10 -10.12
N ASN A 46 4.67 -11.99 -10.43
CA ASN A 46 4.08 -10.73 -10.95
C ASN A 46 3.08 -10.04 -10.01
N GLU A 47 2.90 -10.53 -8.80
CA GLU A 47 2.11 -9.86 -7.78
C GLU A 47 2.87 -8.70 -7.15
N LEU A 48 2.14 -7.66 -6.79
CA LEU A 48 2.64 -6.46 -6.15
C LEU A 48 2.13 -6.43 -4.71
N ARG A 49 3.06 -6.28 -3.78
CA ARG A 49 2.74 -6.10 -2.36
C ARG A 49 3.31 -4.80 -1.83
N VAL A 50 2.45 -4.02 -1.19
CA VAL A 50 2.80 -2.79 -0.50
C VAL A 50 2.88 -3.10 0.98
N ARG A 51 3.91 -2.66 1.70
CA ARG A 51 3.93 -2.81 3.16
C ARG A 51 2.97 -1.80 3.77
N ARG A 52 2.20 -2.19 4.80
CA ARG A 52 1.28 -1.27 5.49
C ARG A 52 2.02 -0.06 6.08
N ASP A 53 3.16 -0.33 6.73
CA ASP A 53 4.10 0.68 7.21
C ASP A 53 4.60 1.65 6.11
N GLU A 54 4.82 1.15 4.89
CA GLU A 54 5.24 2.00 3.76
C GLU A 54 4.07 2.83 3.21
N LEU A 55 2.84 2.31 3.25
CA LEU A 55 1.63 3.08 2.92
C LEU A 55 1.43 4.21 3.93
N GLU A 56 1.50 3.92 5.23
CA GLU A 56 1.38 4.92 6.30
C GLU A 56 2.45 6.00 6.18
N ARG A 57 3.71 5.61 5.95
CA ARG A 57 4.83 6.54 5.75
C ARG A 57 4.71 7.37 4.47
N TRP A 58 4.09 6.81 3.44
CA TRP A 58 3.80 7.54 2.20
C TRP A 58 2.67 8.55 2.40
N LEU A 59 1.61 8.18 3.13
CA LEU A 59 0.54 9.11 3.50
C LEU A 59 1.08 10.27 4.34
N ASP A 60 1.92 9.98 5.35
CA ASP A 60 2.61 10.99 6.16
C ASP A 60 3.45 11.95 5.30
N SER A 61 4.21 11.41 4.34
CA SER A 61 4.97 12.22 3.38
C SER A 61 4.11 13.06 2.44
N LEU A 62 2.84 12.69 2.21
CA LEU A 62 1.89 13.49 1.42
C LEU A 62 1.19 14.56 2.27
N GLU A 63 0.96 14.27 3.55
CA GLU A 63 0.32 15.19 4.50
C GLU A 63 1.22 16.40 4.81
N ASP A 64 2.53 16.21 4.91
CA ASP A 64 3.52 17.30 5.07
C ASP A 64 3.72 18.14 3.79
N ALA A 65 3.33 17.62 2.63
CA ALA A 65 3.44 18.31 1.34
C ALA A 65 2.24 19.22 1.00
N ALA A 66 1.29 19.41 1.93
CA ALA A 66 0.06 20.18 1.74
C ALA A 66 0.10 21.59 2.36
#